data_AF-A0A0A9ALP2-F1
#
_entry.id   AF-A0A0A9ALP2-F1
#
_cell.length_a   1.000
_cell.length_b   1.000
_cell.length_c   1.000
_cell.angle_alpha   90.00
_cell.angle_beta   90.00
_cell.angle_gamma   90.00
#
_symmetry.space_group_name_H-M   'P 1'
#
loop_
_entity.id
_entity.type
_entity.pdbx_description
1 polymer ?
#
loop_
_entity_poly.entity_id
_entity_poly.type
_entity_poly.pdbx_seq_one_letter_code
_entity_poly.pdbx_strand_id
1 'polypeptide(L)' 'MAGFFELPLEVKKAYSMLPNRNILEGYGQSFAVSEEQKLDWADMFGLLLRPIAWRDMRFWPAHPPSFR' A
#
# COMPACT_ATOMS: atom_id res chain seq x y z
N MET A 1 -9.04 -5.99 6.21
CA MET A 1 -7.77 -6.18 5.48
C MET A 1 -7.76 -7.40 4.58
N ALA A 2 -8.10 -8.61 5.06
CA ALA A 2 -8.12 -9.83 4.22
C ALA A 2 -8.89 -9.66 2.89
N GLY A 3 -10.13 -9.16 2.95
CA GLY A 3 -10.95 -8.94 1.75
C GLY A 3 -10.40 -7.93 0.73
N PHE A 4 -9.41 -7.10 1.07
CA PHE A 4 -8.71 -6.26 0.08
C PHE A 4 -7.69 -7.09 -0.71
N PHE A 5 -6.93 -7.95 -0.04
CA PHE A 5 -5.87 -8.76 -0.68
C PHE A 5 -6.44 -9.85 -1.59
N GLU A 6 -7.68 -10.27 -1.34
CA GLU A 6 -8.47 -11.18 -2.18
C GLU A 6 -8.98 -10.55 -3.49
N LEU A 7 -8.90 -9.22 -3.63
CA LEU A 7 -9.32 -8.54 -4.86
C LEU A 7 -8.33 -8.80 -6.01
N PRO A 8 -8.78 -8.71 -7.28
CA PRO A 8 -7.91 -8.80 -8.45
C PRO A 8 -6.76 -7.80 -8.38
N LEU A 9 -5.62 -8.17 -8.94
CA LEU A 9 -4.40 -7.36 -8.93
C LEU A 9 -4.63 -5.96 -9.53
N GLU A 10 -5.42 -5.86 -10.58
CA GLU A 10 -5.77 -4.62 -11.27
C GLU A 10 -6.49 -3.64 -10.33
N VAL A 11 -7.34 -4.16 -9.45
CA VAL A 11 -8.04 -3.36 -8.43
C VAL A 11 -7.07 -2.91 -7.35
N LYS A 12 -6.19 -3.80 -6.88
CA LYS A 12 -5.18 -3.47 -5.86
C LYS A 12 -4.18 -2.44 -6.37
N LYS A 13 -3.81 -2.50 -7.66
CA LYS A 13 -2.91 -1.54 -8.33
C LYS A 13 -3.47 -0.12 -8.38
N ALA A 14 -4.77 0.10 -8.24
CA ALA A 14 -5.34 1.45 -8.10
C ALA A 14 -4.82 2.18 -6.85
N TYR A 15 -4.31 1.43 -5.87
CA TYR A 15 -3.76 1.95 -4.61
C TYR A 15 -2.24 1.86 -4.55
N SER A 16 -1.56 1.72 -5.69
CA SER A 16 -0.10 1.50 -5.75
C SER A 16 0.70 2.56 -5.00
N MET A 17 1.79 2.14 -4.35
CA MET A 17 2.77 3.07 -3.78
C MET A 17 3.29 4.03 -4.84
N LEU A 18 3.40 5.31 -4.49
CA LEU A 18 3.93 6.33 -5.39
C LEU A 18 5.46 6.40 -5.28
N PRO A 19 6.18 6.47 -6.42
CA PRO A 19 7.61 6.73 -6.40
C PRO A 19 7.90 8.12 -5.82
N ASN A 20 9.08 8.27 -5.20
CA ASN A 20 9.60 9.55 -4.70
C ASN A 20 8.77 10.23 -3.60
N ARG A 21 7.98 9.46 -2.82
CA ARG A 21 7.41 9.94 -1.55
C ARG A 21 8.26 9.51 -0.36
N ASN A 22 8.36 10.41 0.61
CA ASN A 22 9.02 10.13 1.90
C ASN A 22 8.21 9.16 2.78
N ILE A 23 6.93 8.96 2.49
CA ILE A 23 6.04 8.08 3.24
C ILE A 23 5.59 6.95 2.30
N LEU A 24 5.86 5.71 2.71
CA LEU A 24 5.47 4.51 1.98
C LEU A 24 4.00 4.17 2.27
N GLU A 25 3.10 4.84 1.57
CA GLU A 25 1.66 4.53 1.57
C GLU A 25 1.23 3.89 0.27
N GLY A 26 0.29 2.95 0.35
CA GLY A 26 -0.28 2.21 -0.78
C GLY A 26 0.12 0.73 -0.84
N TYR A 27 -0.32 0.07 -1.91
CA TYR A 27 -0.07 -1.32 -2.25
C TYR A 27 1.24 -1.47 -3.04
N GLY A 28 2.02 -2.49 -2.69
CA GLY A 28 3.26 -2.84 -3.39
C GLY A 28 4.44 -2.95 -2.44
N GLN A 29 5.60 -3.26 -3.01
CA GLN A 29 6.86 -3.38 -2.27
C GLN A 29 7.64 -2.08 -2.27
N SER A 30 8.51 -1.90 -1.27
CA SER A 30 9.52 -0.85 -1.28
C SER A 30 10.54 -1.08 -2.40
N PHE A 31 11.16 -0.01 -2.88
CA PHE A 31 12.24 -0.09 -3.86
C PHE A 31 13.43 -0.90 -3.32
N ALA A 32 14.03 -1.73 -4.18
CA ALA A 32 15.32 -2.33 -3.89
C ALA A 32 16.39 -1.23 -3.85
N VAL A 33 17.21 -1.22 -2.80
CA VAL A 33 18.29 -0.25 -2.58
C VAL A 33 19.64 -0.75 -3.07
N SER A 34 19.80 -2.07 -3.28
CA SER A 34 21.00 -2.68 -3.88
C SER A 34 20.65 -3.99 -4.59
N GLU A 35 21.56 -4.49 -5.43
CA GLU A 35 21.39 -5.76 -6.15
C GLU A 35 21.42 -6.97 -5.22
N GLU A 36 22.15 -6.89 -4.11
CA GLU A 36 22.29 -7.96 -3.11
C GLU A 36 21.13 -7.98 -2.10
N GLN A 37 20.23 -7.00 -2.17
CA GLN A 37 19.12 -6.92 -1.24
C GLN A 37 18.19 -8.13 -1.44
N LYS A 38 18.03 -8.91 -0.37
CA LYS A 38 16.99 -9.94 -0.30
C LYS A 38 15.64 -9.26 -0.08
N LEU A 39 14.68 -9.62 -0.92
CA LEU A 39 13.31 -9.15 -0.80
C LEU A 39 12.43 -10.23 -0.16
N ASP A 40 11.48 -9.78 0.64
CA ASP A 40 10.45 -10.65 1.17
C ASP A 40 9.52 -11.12 0.04
N TRP A 41 9.15 -12.40 0.06
CA TRP A 41 8.12 -12.93 -0.82
C TRP A 41 6.74 -12.61 -0.25
N ALA A 42 6.37 -11.33 -0.28
CA ALA A 42 5.12 -10.84 0.28
C ALA A 42 4.64 -9.58 -0.44
N ASP A 43 3.33 -9.43 -0.56
CA ASP A 43 2.72 -8.15 -0.86
C ASP A 43 2.64 -7.29 0.41
N MET A 44 2.85 -5.98 0.29
CA MET A 44 2.71 -5.03 1.39
C MET A 44 1.63 -3.98 1.08
N PHE A 45 0.96 -3.51 2.14
CA PHE A 45 0.03 -2.38 2.07
C PHE A 45 0.30 -1.43 3.25
N GLY A 46 0.91 -0.28 2.97
CA GLY A 46 1.27 0.72 3.98
C GLY A 46 0.21 1.82 4.08
N LEU A 47 -0.10 2.27 5.30
CA LEU A 47 -0.98 3.41 5.54
C LEU A 47 -0.49 4.26 6.70
N LEU A 48 -0.55 5.58 6.53
CA LEU A 48 -0.37 6.50 7.63
C LEU A 48 -1.67 6.64 8.41
N LEU A 49 -1.73 6.05 9.61
CA LEU A 49 -2.93 6.12 10.45
C LEU A 49 -3.01 7.40 11.27
N ARG A 50 -1.87 7.97 11.65
CA ARG A 50 -1.75 9.14 12.52
C ARG A 50 -0.55 10.02 12.12
N PRO A 51 -0.65 11.35 12.32
CA PRO A 51 -1.84 12.08 12.73
C PRO A 51 -2.93 12.06 11.65
N ILE A 52 -4.20 12.19 12.03
CA ILE A 52 -5.35 12.12 11.09
C ILE A 52 -5.21 13.17 9.98
N ALA A 53 -4.67 14.35 10.31
CA ALA A 53 -4.45 15.45 9.38
C ALA A 53 -3.52 15.10 8.20
N TRP A 54 -2.75 14.03 8.29
CA TRP A 54 -1.82 13.61 7.24
C TRP A 54 -2.34 12.41 6.42
N ARG A 55 -3.54 11.90 6.73
CA ARG A 55 -4.14 10.80 5.97
C ARG A 55 -4.43 11.25 4.54
N ASP A 56 -3.90 10.50 3.60
CA ASP A 56 -4.20 10.66 2.19
C ASP A 56 -5.21 9.59 1.75
N MET A 57 -6.50 9.95 1.74
CA MET A 57 -7.61 9.02 1.50
C MET A 57 -7.58 8.31 0.13
N ARG A 58 -6.71 8.76 -0.79
CA ARG A 58 -6.45 8.07 -2.06
C ARG A 58 -5.89 6.67 -1.87
N PHE A 59 -5.11 6.45 -0.80
CA PHE A 59 -4.54 5.14 -0.49
C PHE A 59 -5.45 4.25 0.34
N TRP A 60 -6.58 4.75 0.86
CA TRP A 60 -7.47 3.97 1.70
C TRP A 60 -8.46 3.22 0.80
N PRO A 61 -8.54 1.88 0.73
CA PRO A 61 -9.48 1.20 -0.14
C PRO A 61 -10.94 1.42 0.25
N ALA A 62 -11.82 1.62 -0.73
CA ALA A 62 -13.27 1.70 -0.47
C ALA A 62 -13.90 0.32 -0.28
N HIS A 63 -13.21 -0.75 -0.71
CA HIS A 63 -13.63 -2.14 -0.57
C HIS A 63 -12.55 -2.94 0.17
N PRO A 64 -12.93 -3.76 1.17
CA PRO A 64 -14.29 -3.89 1.72
C PRO A 64 -14.73 -2.60 2.46
N PRO A 65 -16.04 -2.30 2.57
CA PRO A 65 -16.52 -1.09 3.25
C PRO A 65 -16.03 -0.98 4.71
N SER A 66 -15.76 -2.12 5.36
CA SER A 66 -15.21 -2.18 6.72
C SER A 66 -13.73 -1.78 6.81
N PHE A 67 -13.09 -1.39 5.71
CA PHE A 67 -11.71 -0.94 5.71
C PHE A 67 -11.59 0.51 6.18
N ARG A 68 -12.51 1.37 5.76
CA ARG A 68 -12.50 2.82 6.04
C ARG A 68 -13.34 3.16 7.26
#